data_AF-A0A538RH45-F1
#
_entry.id   AF-A0A538RH45-F1
#
_cell.length_a   1.000
_cell.length_b   1.000
_cell.length_c   1.000
_cell.angle_alpha   90.00
_cell.angle_beta   90.00
_cell.angle_gamma   90.00
#
_symmetry.space_group_name_H-M   'P 1'
#
loop_
_entity.id
_entity.type
_entity.pdbx_description
1 polymer ?
#
loop_
_entity_poly.entity_id
_entity_poly.type
_entity_poly.pdbx_seq_one_letter_code
_entity_poly.pdbx_strand_id
1 'polypeptide(L)'
;RHCPDDVPWHRVVNAQGGISRRRQGSGMLTQRIRLEQEGVPLRRGRVPLTRYRWDSGRTPREPGGRRERSSRPARPRARGGAGEAEWVPRL
;
A
#
# COMPACT_ATOMS: atom_id res chain seq x y z
N ARG A 1 -9.41 17.81 -10.90
CA ARG A 1 -9.57 16.34 -10.99
C ARG A 1 -10.89 15.99 -10.30
N HIS A 2 -11.93 15.62 -11.03
CA HIS A 2 -13.26 15.30 -10.48
C HIS A 2 -13.33 13.78 -10.29
N CYS A 3 -13.61 13.33 -9.07
CA CYS A 3 -13.88 11.92 -8.78
C CYS A 3 -15.40 11.73 -8.75
N PRO A 4 -15.96 10.84 -9.59
CA PRO A 4 -17.39 10.57 -9.58
C PRO A 4 -17.80 9.96 -8.23
N ASP A 5 -18.99 10.31 -7.75
CA ASP A 5 -19.52 9.86 -6.46
C ASP A 5 -19.81 8.34 -6.45
N ASP A 6 -19.97 7.74 -7.63
CA ASP A 6 -20.32 6.32 -7.82
C ASP A 6 -19.13 5.35 -7.71
N VAL A 7 -17.93 5.82 -7.34
CA VAL A 7 -16.77 4.94 -7.20
C VAL A 7 -16.96 4.04 -5.96
N PRO A 8 -16.96 2.70 -6.10
CA PRO A 8 -17.15 1.76 -5.00
C PRO A 8 -15.87 1.58 -4.18
N TRP A 9 -15.43 2.66 -3.54
CA TRP A 9 -14.17 2.74 -2.81
C TRP A 9 -14.05 1.69 -1.69
N HIS A 10 -15.18 1.22 -1.14
CA HIS A 10 -15.23 0.24 -0.05
C HIS A 10 -14.70 -1.14 -0.45
N ARG A 11 -14.62 -1.45 -1.75
CA ARG A 11 -14.06 -2.71 -2.26
C ARG A 11 -12.53 -2.78 -2.17
N VAL A 12 -11.86 -1.65 -1.95
CA VAL A 12 -10.40 -1.59 -1.86
C VAL A 12 -9.96 -1.80 -0.42
N VAL A 13 -9.27 -2.92 -0.17
CA VAL A 13 -8.67 -3.28 1.13
C VAL A 13 -7.17 -3.45 1.00
N ASN A 14 -6.45 -3.48 2.12
CA ASN A 14 -5.00 -3.69 2.08
C ASN A 14 -4.64 -5.12 1.63
N ALA A 15 -3.35 -5.36 1.34
CA ALA A 15 -2.86 -6.67 0.89
C ALA A 15 -3.05 -7.82 1.89
N GLN A 16 -3.35 -7.51 3.16
CA GLN A 16 -3.66 -8.50 4.20
C GLN A 16 -5.18 -8.76 4.33
N GLY A 17 -6.00 -8.10 3.51
CA GLY A 17 -7.46 -8.14 3.55
C GLY A 17 -8.07 -7.24 4.64
N GLY A 18 -7.28 -6.43 5.33
CA GLY A 18 -7.76 -5.53 6.38
C GLY A 18 -8.27 -4.19 5.86
N ILE A 19 -9.23 -3.62 6.57
CA ILE A 19 -9.66 -2.23 6.40
C ILE A 19 -8.60 -1.31 7.01
N SER A 20 -8.04 -0.39 6.22
CA SER A 20 -7.04 0.55 6.69
C SER A 20 -7.63 1.55 7.69
N ARG A 21 -6.96 1.71 8.84
CA ARG A 21 -7.34 2.71 9.85
C ARG A 21 -7.04 4.11 9.29
N ARG A 22 -8.08 4.89 9.02
CA ARG A 22 -7.95 6.32 8.69
C ARG A 22 -7.98 7.15 9.98
N ARG A 23 -7.30 8.30 9.99
CA ARG A 23 -7.30 9.26 11.12
C ARG A 23 -8.72 9.70 11.53
N GLN A 24 -9.67 9.66 10.61
CA GLN A 24 -11.09 9.92 10.83
C GLN A 24 -11.80 8.56 10.93
N GLY A 25 -12.21 8.17 12.14
CA GLY A 25 -12.62 6.79 12.46
C GLY A 25 -13.90 6.28 11.79
N SER A 26 -14.74 7.15 11.23
CA SER A 26 -16.04 6.80 10.65
C SER A 26 -15.93 5.94 9.38
N GLY A 27 -14.89 6.14 8.57
CA GLY A 27 -14.73 5.45 7.28
C GLY A 27 -14.58 3.93 7.40
N MET A 28 -14.07 3.43 8.55
CA MET A 28 -13.90 1.99 8.75
C MET A 28 -15.23 1.26 8.92
N LEU A 29 -16.16 1.84 9.69
CA LEU A 29 -17.48 1.24 9.92
C LEU A 29 -18.30 1.24 8.64
N THR A 30 -18.31 2.37 7.91
CA THR A 30 -19.00 2.47 6.62
C THR A 30 -18.46 1.47 5.60
N GLN A 31 -17.13 1.30 5.53
CA GLN A 31 -16.53 0.32 4.63
C GLN A 31 -16.94 -1.11 4.97
N ARG A 32 -16.93 -1.45 6.27
CA ARG A 32 -17.36 -2.76 6.75
C ARG A 32 -18.82 -3.06 6.38
N ILE A 33 -19.72 -2.13 6.67
CA ILE A 33 -21.16 -2.29 6.40
C ILE A 33 -21.39 -2.52 4.90
N ARG A 34 -20.75 -1.72 4.03
CA ARG A 34 -20.90 -1.87 2.58
C ARG A 34 -20.36 -3.21 2.05
N LEU A 35 -19.23 -3.68 2.58
CA LEU A 35 -18.69 -5.00 2.23
C LEU A 35 -19.62 -6.13 2.67
N GLU A 36 -20.16 -6.06 3.89
CA GLU A 36 -21.09 -7.06 4.42
C GLU A 36 -22.42 -7.06 3.64
N GLN A 37 -22.92 -5.89 3.21
CA GLN A 37 -24.09 -5.76 2.33
C GLN A 37 -23.87 -6.39 0.94
N GLU A 38 -22.65 -6.35 0.42
CA GLU A 38 -22.27 -7.05 -0.82
C GLU A 38 -22.01 -8.56 -0.61
N GLY A 39 -22.19 -9.08 0.61
CA GLY A 39 -21.95 -10.48 0.92
C GLY A 39 -20.48 -10.83 1.11
N VAL A 40 -19.61 -9.85 1.37
CA VAL A 40 -18.18 -10.03 1.65
C VAL A 40 -17.95 -10.01 3.18
N PRO A 41 -17.94 -11.16 3.87
CA PRO A 41 -17.81 -11.20 5.31
C PRO A 41 -16.37 -10.90 5.75
N LEU A 42 -16.24 -10.16 6.86
CA LEU A 42 -14.95 -9.98 7.52
C LEU A 42 -14.74 -11.09 8.56
N ARG A 43 -13.69 -11.90 8.38
CA ARG A 43 -13.24 -12.91 9.35
C ARG A 43 -12.10 -12.31 10.18
N ARG A 44 -12.31 -12.17 11.49
CA ARG A 44 -11.36 -11.51 12.42
C ARG A 44 -10.95 -10.11 11.93
N GLY A 45 -11.90 -9.37 11.37
CA GLY A 45 -11.66 -8.02 10.83
C GLY A 45 -10.95 -7.98 9.47
N ARG A 46 -10.85 -9.10 8.75
CA ARG A 46 -10.19 -9.19 7.43
C ARG A 46 -11.07 -9.89 6.40
N VAL A 47 -11.01 -9.41 5.16
CA VAL A 47 -11.63 -10.02 3.98
C VAL A 47 -10.82 -11.25 3.56
N PRO A 48 -11.45 -12.42 3.32
CA PRO A 48 -10.81 -13.59 2.75
C PRO A 48 -10.38 -13.35 1.29
N LEU A 49 -9.19 -12.80 1.08
CA LEU A 49 -8.68 -12.46 -0.26
C LEU A 49 -8.54 -13.66 -1.20
N THR A 50 -8.45 -14.89 -0.67
CA THR A 50 -8.46 -16.11 -1.50
C THR A 50 -9.72 -16.24 -2.34
N ARG A 51 -10.86 -15.77 -1.84
CA ARG A 51 -12.16 -15.84 -2.51
C ARG A 51 -12.58 -14.53 -3.16
N TYR A 52 -12.26 -13.39 -2.53
CA TYR A 52 -12.81 -12.08 -2.92
C TYR A 52 -11.80 -11.15 -3.58
N ARG A 53 -10.55 -11.57 -3.83
CA ARG A 53 -9.60 -10.74 -4.58
C ARG A 53 -10.08 -10.60 -6.03
N TRP A 54 -9.87 -9.42 -6.59
CA TRP A 54 -10.00 -9.22 -8.03
C TRP A 54 -8.90 -10.01 -8.75
N ASP A 55 -9.29 -10.99 -9.57
CA ASP A 55 -8.35 -11.65 -10.46
C ASP A 55 -8.21 -10.81 -11.73
N SER A 56 -7.01 -10.32 -11.98
CA SER A 56 -6.68 -9.51 -13.16
C SER A 56 -6.22 -10.37 -14.34
N GLY A 57 -6.42 -11.69 -14.28
CA GLY A 57 -5.87 -12.62 -15.26
C GLY A 57 -4.35 -12.61 -15.20
N ARG A 58 -3.77 -12.47 -14.00
CA ARG A 58 -2.33 -12.51 -13.84
C ARG A 58 -1.89 -13.93 -14.16
N THR A 59 -1.47 -14.14 -15.41
CA THR A 59 -0.67 -15.29 -15.79
C THR A 59 0.42 -15.44 -14.74
N PRO A 60 0.63 -16.66 -14.20
CA PRO A 60 1.77 -16.93 -13.36
C PRO A 60 2.98 -16.31 -14.05
N ARG A 61 3.68 -15.39 -13.39
CA ARG A 61 4.96 -14.93 -13.90
C ARG A 61 5.78 -16.20 -14.04
N GLU A 62 6.12 -16.55 -15.28
CA GLU A 62 7.01 -17.66 -15.62
C GLU A 62 8.10 -17.78 -14.53
N PRO A 63 8.27 -18.95 -13.90
CA PRO A 63 9.27 -19.16 -12.86
C PRO A 63 10.67 -19.17 -13.50
N GLY A 64 11.15 -18.02 -13.96
CA GLY A 64 12.42 -17.92 -14.70
C GLY A 64 13.04 -16.52 -14.76
N GLY A 65 12.33 -15.46 -14.37
CA GLY A 65 12.89 -14.10 -14.36
C GLY A 65 13.63 -13.78 -13.07
N ARG A 66 14.73 -14.48 -12.76
CA ARG A 66 15.72 -14.01 -11.77
C ARG A 66 16.19 -12.65 -12.27
N ARG A 67 15.60 -11.59 -11.75
CA ARG A 67 16.14 -10.23 -11.90
C ARG A 67 17.53 -10.33 -11.28
N GLU A 68 18.56 -10.39 -12.12
CA GLU A 68 19.91 -10.10 -11.68
C GLU A 68 19.79 -8.81 -10.89
N ARG A 69 20.05 -8.95 -9.60
CA ARG A 69 20.18 -7.84 -8.69
C ARG A 69 21.35 -7.09 -9.29
N SER A 70 21.09 -6.06 -10.09
CA SER A 70 22.14 -5.16 -10.57
C SER A 70 22.82 -4.68 -9.31
N SER A 71 23.98 -5.25 -9.03
CA SER A 71 24.84 -4.88 -7.93
C SER A 71 25.09 -3.40 -8.09
N ARG A 72 24.34 -2.56 -7.37
CA ARG A 72 24.70 -1.16 -7.23
C ARG A 72 26.10 -1.20 -6.60
N PRO A 73 27.14 -0.69 -7.27
CA PRO A 73 28.46 -0.66 -6.65
C PRO A 73 28.33 0.13 -5.35
N ALA A 74 28.92 -0.42 -4.28
CA ALA A 74 28.98 0.28 -3.00
C ALA A 74 29.68 1.63 -3.24
N ARG A 75 28.99 2.72 -2.89
CA ARG A 75 29.64 4.04 -2.83
C ARG A 75 30.79 3.93 -1.82
N PRO A 76 32.02 4.33 -2.16
CA PRO A 76 33.11 4.32 -1.17
C PRO A 76 32.75 5.29 -0.03
N ARG A 77 32.93 4.81 1.20
CA ARG A 77 32.87 5.68 2.39
C ARG A 77 34.05 6.65 2.32
N ALA A 78 33.76 7.92 2.03
CA ALA A 78 34.71 8.99 2.28
C ALA A 78 35.01 9.04 3.78
N ARG A 79 36.29 8.90 4.12
CA ARG A 79 36.84 9.06 5.47
C ARG A 79 37.57 10.41 5.49
N GLY A 80 37.17 11.28 6.40
CA GLY A 80 37.66 12.66 6.57
C GLY A 80 36.43 13.58 6.69
N GLY A 81 36.18 14.29 7.78
CA GLY A 81 37.08 14.90 8.76
C GLY A 81 36.59 16.34 8.90
N ALA A 82 36.20 16.72 10.12
CA ALA A 82 35.98 18.07 10.67
C ALA A 82 35.67 19.24 9.71
N GLY A 83 34.53 19.90 9.93
CA GLY A 83 34.25 21.21 9.33
C GLY A 83 32.82 21.65 9.58
N GLU A 84 32.63 22.35 10.70
CA GLU A 84 31.48 23.17 11.05
C GLU A 84 30.96 23.97 9.83
N ALA A 85 29.66 23.89 9.54
CA ALA A 85 29.00 24.76 8.57
C ALA A 85 27.76 25.34 9.24
N GLU A 86 28.03 26.46 9.88
CA GLU A 86 27.12 27.47 10.40
C GLU A 86 25.93 27.70 9.44
N TRP A 87 24.71 27.44 9.93
CA TRP A 87 23.46 27.81 9.25
C TRP A 87 23.14 29.27 9.57
N VAL A 88 23.40 30.19 8.63
CA VAL A 88 22.94 31.58 8.72
C VAL A 88 21.72 31.78 7.81
N PRO A 89 20.53 32.14 8.34
CA PRO A 89 19.40 32.51 7.50
C PRO A 89 19.57 33.96 7.02
N ARG A 90 19.49 34.18 5.71
CA ARG A 90 19.34 35.53 5.15
C ARG A 90 17.88 35.96 5.21
N LEU A 91 17.68 37.20 5.66
CA LEU A 91 16.47 38.01 5.49
C LEU A 91 16.26 38.39 4.02
#